data_AF-A0A382LZL7-F1
#
_entry.id   AF-A0A382LZL7-F1
#
_cell.length_a   1.000
_cell.length_b   1.000
_cell.length_c   1.000
_cell.angle_alpha   90.00
_cell.angle_beta   90.00
_cell.angle_gamma   90.00
#
_symmetry.space_group_name_H-M   'P 1'
#
loop_
_entity.id
_entity.type
_entity.pdbx_description
1 polymer ?
#
loop_
_entity_poly.entity_id
_entity_poly.type
_entity_poly.pdbx_seq_one_letter_code
_entity_poly.pdbx_strand_id
1 'polypeptide(L)'
;MLSTGNQFTEVQLNKSSTTLIVGDNGSGKSTVLDALCFGLFNKPFRRITKPQLVNTINDGGLLVEIEFDYGSKSYKVRRGVKKNIFEIYVDGKRLNQDAKVTDQQEYLEKTILKLNYKSFTQIVLLGTAGFVPFMQLKSTDRRAIIEDLLDIQIFSVMNLLLKNKISENKEERLSINVKKELSAGNIDTTQELIADLKKTKTNQIQQNERDIGNNEEEIDR
;
A
#
# COMPACT_ATOMS: atom_id res chain seq x y z
N MET A 1 2.78 -21.80 28.94
CA MET A 1 2.28 -22.92 28.12
C MET A 1 0.77 -22.77 27.94
N LEU A 2 0.27 -22.82 26.71
CA LEU A 2 -1.18 -22.83 26.43
C LEU A 2 -1.66 -24.28 26.61
N SER A 3 -2.25 -24.57 27.76
CA SER A 3 -2.73 -25.92 28.11
C SER A 3 -4.17 -26.13 27.64
N THR A 4 -4.46 -25.85 26.38
CA THR A 4 -5.70 -26.33 25.76
C THR A 4 -5.40 -27.72 25.20
N GLY A 5 -6.03 -28.76 25.74
CA GLY A 5 -5.80 -30.15 25.36
C GLY A 5 -6.02 -30.42 23.86
N ASN A 6 -5.70 -31.64 23.41
CA ASN A 6 -5.79 -32.04 21.99
C ASN A 6 -7.25 -32.32 21.52
N GLN A 7 -8.24 -31.68 22.14
CA GLN A 7 -9.65 -31.82 21.78
C GLN A 7 -10.10 -30.58 21.03
N PHE A 8 -10.90 -30.78 19.98
CA PHE A 8 -11.55 -29.69 19.27
C PHE A 8 -12.56 -29.03 20.20
N THR A 9 -12.41 -27.71 20.39
CA THR A 9 -13.33 -26.90 21.20
C THR A 9 -14.14 -26.02 20.27
N GLU A 10 -15.46 -26.22 20.26
CA GLU A 10 -16.40 -25.38 19.54
C GLU A 10 -17.05 -24.38 20.51
N VAL A 11 -17.09 -23.10 20.12
CA VAL A 11 -17.75 -22.03 20.90
C VAL A 11 -18.75 -21.32 20.00
N GLN A 12 -20.03 -21.46 20.32
CA GLN A 12 -21.11 -20.79 19.58
C GLN A 12 -21.42 -19.43 20.22
N LEU A 13 -21.03 -18.35 19.55
CA LEU A 13 -21.16 -16.98 20.03
C LEU A 13 -22.46 -16.29 19.57
N ASN A 14 -23.32 -16.98 18.83
CA ASN A 14 -24.56 -16.46 18.24
C ASN A 14 -25.84 -16.87 19.00
N LYS A 15 -25.73 -17.61 20.12
CA LYS A 15 -26.91 -18.05 20.91
C LYS A 15 -27.59 -16.91 21.68
N SER A 16 -26.82 -15.92 22.10
CA SER A 16 -27.27 -14.81 22.95
C SER A 16 -26.54 -13.52 22.56
N SER A 17 -27.17 -12.37 22.81
CA SER A 17 -26.57 -11.04 22.56
C SER A 17 -25.34 -10.76 23.42
N THR A 18 -25.19 -11.46 24.55
CA THR A 18 -24.04 -11.35 25.45
C THR A 18 -23.66 -12.73 25.93
N THR A 19 -22.37 -13.05 25.84
CA THR A 19 -21.80 -14.33 26.27
C THR A 19 -20.65 -14.07 27.23
N LEU A 20 -20.69 -14.69 28.40
CA LEU A 20 -19.64 -14.61 29.41
C LEU A 20 -18.85 -15.92 29.43
N ILE A 21 -17.54 -15.85 29.19
CA ILE A 21 -16.63 -17.00 29.26
C ILE A 21 -15.94 -16.98 30.63
N VAL A 22 -16.29 -17.93 31.50
CA VAL A 22 -15.74 -18.06 32.85
C VAL A 22 -14.80 -19.27 32.93
N GLY A 23 -13.74 -19.16 33.72
CA GLY A 23 -12.83 -20.26 34.02
C GLY A 23 -11.63 -19.78 34.83
N ASP A 24 -10.84 -20.69 35.37
CA ASP A 24 -9.69 -20.37 36.22
C ASP A 24 -8.56 -19.69 35.44
N ASN A 25 -7.63 -19.05 36.16
CA ASN A 25 -6.42 -18.51 35.54
C ASN A 25 -5.64 -19.65 34.86
N GLY A 26 -5.30 -19.44 33.58
CA GLY A 26 -4.65 -20.48 32.77
C GLY A 26 -5.61 -21.42 32.02
N SER A 27 -6.93 -21.31 32.21
CA SER A 27 -7.93 -22.15 31.51
C SER A 27 -8.06 -21.92 30.00
N GLY A 28 -7.28 -21.00 29.42
CA GLY A 28 -7.29 -20.73 27.98
C GLY A 28 -8.29 -19.67 27.51
N LYS A 29 -8.91 -18.89 28.41
CA LYS A 29 -9.82 -17.78 28.04
C LYS A 29 -9.20 -16.82 27.02
N SER A 30 -7.95 -16.39 27.28
CA SER A 30 -7.21 -15.52 26.36
C SER A 30 -6.78 -16.25 25.07
N THR A 31 -6.63 -17.58 25.12
CA THR A 31 -6.30 -18.40 23.95
C THR A 31 -7.41 -18.37 22.92
N VAL A 32 -8.68 -18.31 23.32
CA VAL A 32 -9.82 -18.18 22.40
C VAL A 32 -9.72 -16.87 21.59
N LEU A 33 -9.35 -15.77 22.25
CA LEU A 33 -9.13 -14.48 21.59
C LEU A 33 -7.93 -14.51 20.64
N ASP A 34 -6.84 -15.16 21.03
CA ASP A 34 -5.68 -15.34 20.15
C ASP A 34 -6.01 -16.23 18.95
N ALA A 35 -6.80 -17.29 19.14
CA ALA A 35 -7.24 -18.19 18.08
C ALA A 35 -8.12 -17.44 17.07
N LEU A 36 -9.06 -16.61 17.54
CA LEU A 36 -9.89 -15.76 16.69
C LEU A 36 -9.03 -14.83 15.82
N CYS A 37 -8.11 -14.07 16.44
CA CYS A 37 -7.20 -13.18 15.71
C CYS A 37 -6.28 -13.95 14.74
N PHE A 38 -5.77 -15.11 15.16
CA PHE A 38 -4.96 -15.96 14.29
C PHE A 38 -5.76 -16.45 13.08
N GLY A 39 -6.99 -16.92 13.28
CA GLY A 39 -7.85 -17.40 12.20
C GLY A 39 -8.12 -16.33 11.15
N LEU A 40 -8.51 -15.12 11.56
CA LEU A 40 -8.83 -14.03 10.65
C LEU A 40 -7.59 -13.36 10.04
N PHE A 41 -6.55 -13.08 10.83
CA PHE A 41 -5.46 -12.17 10.45
C PHE A 41 -4.07 -12.81 10.40
N ASN A 42 -3.97 -14.13 10.62
CA ASN A 42 -2.69 -14.85 10.69
C ASN A 42 -1.73 -14.28 11.77
N LYS A 43 -2.28 -13.60 12.78
CA LYS A 43 -1.54 -12.93 13.86
C LYS A 43 -2.28 -13.12 15.19
N PRO A 44 -1.59 -13.57 16.25
CA PRO A 44 -2.19 -13.61 17.58
C PRO A 44 -2.48 -12.21 18.10
N PHE A 45 -3.47 -12.10 19.01
CA PHE A 45 -3.79 -10.84 19.69
C PHE A 45 -2.64 -10.42 20.61
N ARG A 46 -2.13 -11.36 21.43
CA ARG A 46 -0.96 -11.12 22.29
C ARG A 46 0.31 -11.04 21.46
N ARG A 47 1.33 -10.33 21.99
CA ARG A 47 2.68 -10.24 21.42
C ARG A 47 3.47 -11.54 21.59
N ILE A 48 2.98 -12.61 20.98
CA ILE A 48 3.60 -13.94 20.96
C ILE A 48 3.84 -14.36 19.50
N THR A 49 4.79 -15.25 19.28
CA THR A 49 5.10 -15.78 17.95
C THR A 49 4.14 -16.92 17.58
N LYS A 50 3.98 -17.21 16.28
CA LYS A 50 3.11 -18.31 15.82
C LYS A 50 3.45 -19.68 16.46
N PRO A 51 4.73 -20.07 16.62
CA PRO A 51 5.06 -21.30 17.33
C PRO A 51 4.58 -21.31 18.79
N GLN A 52 4.55 -20.16 19.45
CA GLN A 52 4.08 -20.06 20.84
C GLN A 52 2.55 -20.20 20.98
N LEU A 53 1.79 -20.14 19.87
CA LEU A 53 0.37 -20.49 19.86
C LEU A 53 0.14 -22.00 19.82
N VAL A 54 1.10 -22.76 19.29
CA VAL A 54 0.98 -24.21 19.17
C VAL A 54 1.13 -24.81 20.56
N ASN A 55 0.27 -25.78 20.88
CA ASN A 55 0.41 -26.54 22.10
C ASN A 55 1.73 -27.33 22.06
N THR A 56 2.58 -27.09 23.04
CA THR A 56 3.91 -27.69 23.20
C THR A 56 3.89 -29.19 23.50
N ILE A 57 2.72 -29.77 23.79
CA ILE A 57 2.57 -31.21 24.08
C ILE A 57 2.42 -32.02 22.79
N ASN A 58 1.83 -31.45 21.73
CA ASN A 58 1.47 -32.18 20.51
C ASN A 58 2.09 -31.63 19.21
N ASP A 59 2.97 -30.63 19.32
CA ASP A 59 3.80 -30.05 18.23
C ASP A 59 3.20 -30.17 16.83
N GLY A 60 2.11 -29.43 16.60
CA GLY A 60 1.57 -29.20 15.25
C GLY A 60 0.07 -29.37 15.06
N GLY A 61 -0.75 -29.41 16.11
CA GLY A 61 -2.21 -29.55 15.97
C GLY A 61 -3.01 -28.27 15.71
N LEU A 62 -2.38 -27.09 15.60
CA LEU A 62 -3.14 -25.82 15.58
C LEU A 62 -3.95 -25.67 14.29
N LEU A 63 -5.28 -25.79 14.43
CA LEU A 63 -6.29 -25.51 13.43
C LEU A 63 -7.38 -24.65 14.09
N VAL A 64 -7.76 -23.58 13.41
CA VAL A 64 -8.84 -22.68 13.81
C VAL A 64 -9.85 -22.63 12.68
N GLU A 65 -11.13 -22.80 13.02
CA GLU A 65 -12.25 -22.63 12.10
C GLU A 65 -13.17 -21.53 12.65
N ILE A 66 -13.52 -20.58 11.80
CA ILE A 66 -14.40 -19.47 12.15
C ILE A 66 -15.51 -19.42 11.11
N GLU A 67 -16.74 -19.46 11.59
CA GLU A 67 -17.95 -19.34 10.77
C GLU A 67 -18.68 -18.05 11.17
N PHE A 68 -19.03 -17.25 10.18
CA PHE A 68 -19.74 -15.98 10.39
C PHE A 68 -20.56 -15.60 9.16
N ASP A 69 -21.61 -14.83 9.39
CA ASP A 69 -22.46 -14.30 8.35
C ASP A 69 -22.16 -12.81 8.14
N TYR A 70 -22.12 -12.39 6.89
CA TYR A 70 -21.99 -10.98 6.53
C TYR A 70 -22.88 -10.64 5.32
N GLY A 71 -23.80 -9.70 5.52
CA GLY A 71 -24.84 -9.39 4.54
C GLY A 71 -25.75 -10.60 4.30
N SER A 72 -25.81 -11.09 3.07
CA SER A 72 -26.61 -12.25 2.65
C SER A 72 -25.80 -13.54 2.45
N LYS A 73 -24.52 -13.54 2.83
CA LYS A 73 -23.59 -14.64 2.57
C LYS A 73 -23.05 -15.21 3.88
N SER A 74 -22.83 -16.52 3.88
CA SER A 74 -22.15 -17.24 4.97
C SER A 74 -20.69 -17.49 4.61
N TYR A 75 -19.81 -17.28 5.58
CA TYR A 75 -18.36 -17.39 5.40
C TYR A 75 -17.79 -18.38 6.40
N LYS A 76 -16.86 -19.23 5.93
CA LYS A 76 -16.05 -20.09 6.79
C LYS A 76 -14.58 -19.88 6.47
N VAL A 77 -13.80 -19.52 7.49
CA VAL A 77 -12.35 -19.36 7.40
C VAL A 77 -11.69 -20.48 8.20
N ARG A 78 -10.84 -21.27 7.55
CA ARG A 78 -10.04 -22.32 8.19
C ARG A 78 -8.57 -21.96 8.08
N ARG A 79 -7.88 -21.89 9.22
CA ARG A 79 -6.44 -21.61 9.26
C ARG A 79 -5.71 -22.58 10.18
N GLY A 80 -4.63 -23.18 9.68
CA GLY A 80 -3.80 -24.08 10.44
C GLY A 80 -2.31 -23.85 10.21
N VAL A 81 -1.51 -24.15 11.23
CA VAL A 81 -0.03 -24.05 11.14
C VAL A 81 0.55 -25.27 10.43
N LYS A 82 0.06 -26.47 10.76
CA LYS A 82 0.52 -27.70 10.12
C LYS A 82 -0.12 -27.82 8.73
N LYS A 83 0.73 -27.99 7.71
CA LYS A 83 0.39 -27.92 6.27
C LYS A 83 0.05 -26.52 5.74
N ASN A 84 0.29 -25.45 6.51
CA ASN A 84 -0.01 -24.06 6.11
C ASN A 84 -1.42 -23.89 5.52
N ILE A 85 -2.42 -24.49 6.18
CA ILE A 85 -3.80 -24.46 5.72
C ILE A 85 -4.32 -23.03 5.84
N PHE A 86 -4.81 -22.47 4.75
CA PHE A 86 -5.59 -21.26 4.74
C PHE A 86 -6.67 -21.40 3.68
N GLU A 87 -7.91 -21.58 4.13
CA GLU A 87 -9.04 -21.81 3.25
C GLU A 87 -10.19 -20.87 3.60
N ILE A 88 -10.80 -20.27 2.58
CA ILE A 88 -11.99 -19.44 2.71
C ILE A 88 -13.10 -20.11 1.92
N TYR A 89 -14.26 -20.29 2.55
CA TYR A 89 -15.47 -20.78 1.94
C TYR A 89 -16.53 -19.69 1.98
N VAL A 90 -17.29 -19.56 0.90
CA VAL A 90 -18.42 -18.64 0.74
C VAL A 90 -19.63 -19.48 0.32
N ASP A 91 -20.69 -19.47 1.13
CA ASP A 91 -21.90 -20.27 0.91
C ASP A 91 -21.60 -21.76 0.67
N GLY A 92 -20.68 -22.30 1.48
CA GLY A 92 -20.23 -23.69 1.42
C GLY A 92 -19.28 -24.02 0.26
N LYS A 93 -19.04 -23.10 -0.67
CA LYS A 93 -18.09 -23.30 -1.78
C LYS A 93 -16.74 -22.71 -1.42
N ARG A 94 -15.68 -23.51 -1.60
CA ARG A 94 -14.30 -23.02 -1.43
C ARG A 94 -14.04 -21.94 -2.48
N LEU A 95 -13.60 -20.76 -2.02
CA LEU A 95 -13.14 -19.70 -2.91
C LEU A 95 -11.97 -20.24 -3.74
N ASN A 96 -11.91 -19.90 -5.04
CA ASN A 96 -10.76 -20.30 -5.85
C ASN A 96 -9.47 -19.70 -5.25
N GLN A 97 -8.50 -20.57 -4.94
CA GLN A 97 -7.28 -20.28 -4.20
C GLN A 97 -6.03 -20.40 -5.08
N ASP A 98 -6.16 -20.32 -6.40
CA ASP A 98 -5.03 -20.29 -7.34
C ASP A 98 -4.10 -19.06 -7.11
N ALA A 99 -4.57 -18.05 -6.38
CA ALA A 99 -3.81 -16.86 -6.01
C ALA A 99 -2.89 -17.10 -4.79
N LYS A 100 -1.85 -16.27 -4.64
CA LYS A 100 -0.91 -16.35 -3.50
C LYS A 100 -1.66 -16.16 -2.18
N VAL A 101 -1.13 -16.76 -1.11
CA VAL A 101 -1.67 -16.63 0.27
C VAL A 101 -1.80 -15.16 0.71
N THR A 102 -0.90 -14.29 0.24
CA THR A 102 -0.97 -12.83 0.47
C THR A 102 -2.22 -12.21 -0.11
N ASP A 103 -2.57 -12.58 -1.33
CA ASP A 103 -3.68 -11.99 -2.09
C ASP A 103 -5.01 -12.47 -1.50
N GLN A 104 -5.05 -13.73 -1.04
CA GLN A 104 -6.18 -14.29 -0.30
C GLN A 104 -6.38 -13.60 1.05
N GLN A 105 -5.29 -13.27 1.76
CA GLN A 105 -5.35 -12.53 3.02
C GLN A 105 -5.89 -11.12 2.78
N GLU A 106 -5.42 -10.45 1.73
CA GLU A 106 -5.88 -9.13 1.34
C GLU A 106 -7.37 -9.14 0.96
N TYR A 107 -7.82 -10.17 0.22
CA TYR A 107 -9.23 -10.36 -0.11
C TYR A 107 -10.10 -10.54 1.15
N LEU A 108 -9.65 -11.35 2.11
CA LEU A 108 -10.35 -11.54 3.38
C LEU A 108 -10.47 -10.22 4.16
N GLU A 109 -9.38 -9.47 4.30
CA GLU A 109 -9.36 -8.22 5.08
C GLU A 109 -10.12 -7.08 4.39
N LYS A 110 -9.89 -6.86 3.09
CA LYS A 110 -10.44 -5.71 2.36
C LYS A 110 -11.83 -5.93 1.78
N THR A 111 -12.15 -7.15 1.35
CA THR A 111 -13.41 -7.43 0.65
C THR A 111 -14.46 -8.06 1.56
N ILE A 112 -14.08 -9.04 2.39
CA ILE A 112 -15.03 -9.76 3.25
C ILE A 112 -15.22 -9.05 4.60
N LEU A 113 -14.13 -8.86 5.36
CA LEU A 113 -14.19 -8.28 6.70
C LEU A 113 -14.31 -6.76 6.69
N LYS A 114 -13.80 -6.11 5.63
CA LYS A 114 -13.63 -4.65 5.52
C LYS A 114 -12.93 -4.02 6.73
N LEU A 115 -12.07 -4.80 7.37
CA LEU A 115 -11.35 -4.42 8.57
C LEU A 115 -9.99 -5.09 8.53
N ASN A 116 -8.95 -4.30 8.74
CA ASN A 116 -7.61 -4.84 8.93
C ASN A 116 -7.38 -5.27 10.39
N TYR A 117 -6.31 -6.02 10.65
CA TYR A 117 -5.94 -6.49 11.99
C TYR A 117 -5.88 -5.38 13.05
N LYS A 118 -5.32 -4.21 12.69
CA LYS A 118 -5.16 -3.09 13.61
C LYS A 118 -6.52 -2.49 13.98
N SER A 119 -7.41 -2.28 13.01
CA SER A 119 -8.78 -1.81 13.26
C SER A 119 -9.56 -2.82 14.10
N PHE A 120 -9.48 -4.12 13.79
CA PHE A 120 -10.17 -5.18 14.51
C PHE A 120 -9.77 -5.22 16.00
N THR A 121 -8.46 -5.19 16.29
CA THR A 121 -7.94 -5.22 17.67
C THR A 121 -8.15 -3.92 18.45
N GLN A 122 -8.59 -2.85 17.79
CA GLN A 122 -8.83 -1.55 18.43
C GLN A 122 -10.31 -1.26 18.64
N ILE A 123 -11.18 -1.77 17.75
CA ILE A 123 -12.62 -1.52 17.75
C ILE A 123 -13.41 -2.71 18.28
N VAL A 124 -13.08 -3.94 17.83
CA VAL A 124 -13.88 -5.14 18.12
C VAL A 124 -13.38 -5.84 19.37
N LEU A 125 -12.07 -6.02 19.49
CA LEU A 125 -11.45 -6.76 20.58
C LEU A 125 -10.90 -5.79 21.63
N LEU A 126 -11.57 -5.68 22.77
CA LEU A 126 -11.11 -4.90 23.92
C LEU A 126 -10.48 -5.86 24.95
N GLY A 127 -9.18 -5.75 25.18
CA GLY A 127 -8.44 -6.67 26.05
C GLY A 127 -7.55 -5.95 27.08
N THR A 128 -7.24 -6.60 28.19
CA THR A 128 -6.44 -6.02 29.29
C THR A 128 -4.92 -6.08 29.06
N ALA A 129 -4.42 -6.90 28.13
CA ALA A 129 -2.98 -7.07 27.90
C ALA A 129 -2.51 -6.29 26.66
N GLY A 130 -1.73 -5.23 26.85
CA GLY A 130 -1.05 -4.50 25.77
C GLY A 130 -1.96 -3.68 24.86
N PHE A 131 -3.22 -3.48 25.25
CA PHE A 131 -4.18 -2.61 24.57
C PHE A 131 -3.91 -1.15 24.93
N VAL A 132 -3.57 -0.35 23.92
CA VAL A 132 -3.67 1.10 24.02
C VAL A 132 -5.06 1.48 23.54
N PRO A 133 -5.91 2.08 24.38
CA PRO A 133 -7.24 2.52 23.98
C PRO A 133 -7.18 3.40 22.74
N PHE A 134 -8.17 3.26 21.85
CA PHE A 134 -8.31 4.09 20.65
C PHE A 134 -8.11 5.59 20.94
N MET A 135 -8.66 6.08 22.06
CA MET A 135 -8.54 7.48 22.49
C MET A 135 -7.11 7.95 22.78
N GLN A 136 -6.20 7.03 23.11
CA GLN A 136 -4.79 7.30 23.43
C GLN A 136 -3.86 7.10 22.22
N LEU A 137 -4.38 6.62 21.09
CA LEU A 137 -3.59 6.47 19.87
C LEU A 137 -3.22 7.83 19.27
N LYS A 138 -2.07 7.85 18.56
CA LYS A 138 -1.63 9.03 17.81
C LYS A 138 -2.68 9.43 16.77
N SER A 139 -2.75 10.72 16.43
CA SER A 139 -3.73 11.25 15.46
C SER A 139 -3.71 10.48 14.13
N THR A 140 -2.53 10.17 13.60
CA THR A 140 -2.35 9.39 12.37
C THR A 140 -2.93 7.98 12.48
N ASP A 141 -2.70 7.30 13.60
CA ASP A 141 -3.18 5.94 13.83
C ASP A 141 -4.70 5.91 13.98
N ARG A 142 -5.26 6.88 14.71
CA ARG A 142 -6.72 7.05 14.83
C ARG A 142 -7.36 7.30 13.47
N ARG A 143 -6.77 8.20 12.67
CA ARG A 143 -7.25 8.50 11.31
C ARG A 143 -7.28 7.26 10.43
N ALA A 144 -6.21 6.46 10.42
CA ALA A 144 -6.16 5.23 9.62
C ALA A 144 -7.26 4.23 10.02
N ILE A 145 -7.54 4.07 11.31
CA ILE A 145 -8.60 3.20 11.82
C ILE A 145 -9.99 3.72 11.42
N ILE A 146 -10.23 5.04 11.49
CA ILE A 146 -11.50 5.65 11.08
C ILE A 146 -11.71 5.57 9.56
N GLU A 147 -10.66 5.79 8.76
CA GLU A 147 -10.73 5.65 7.31
C GLU A 147 -11.04 4.21 6.87
N ASP A 148 -10.48 3.22 7.58
CA ASP A 148 -10.78 1.79 7.40
C ASP A 148 -12.22 1.46 7.81
N LEU A 149 -12.66 1.92 8.99
CA LEU A 149 -14.02 1.69 9.49
C LEU A 149 -15.11 2.29 8.60
N LEU A 150 -14.86 3.49 8.06
CA LEU A 150 -15.80 4.21 7.19
C LEU A 150 -15.68 3.80 5.71
N ASP A 151 -14.74 2.93 5.35
CA ASP A 151 -14.46 2.51 3.97
C ASP A 151 -14.18 3.72 3.03
N ILE A 152 -13.43 4.71 3.54
CA ILE A 152 -13.09 5.97 2.83
C ILE A 152 -11.61 6.10 2.50
N GLN A 153 -10.87 4.99 2.50
CA GLN A 153 -9.44 4.94 2.17
C GLN A 153 -9.11 5.47 0.77
N ILE A 154 -10.10 5.50 -0.12
CA ILE A 154 -9.98 6.06 -1.47
C ILE A 154 -9.44 7.49 -1.47
N PHE A 155 -9.79 8.33 -0.50
CA PHE A 155 -9.31 9.71 -0.43
C PHE A 155 -7.81 9.78 -0.09
N SER A 156 -7.32 8.87 0.73
CA SER A 156 -5.89 8.76 1.04
C SER A 156 -5.08 8.34 -0.19
N VAL A 157 -5.60 7.40 -0.99
CA VAL A 157 -5.01 7.01 -2.28
C VAL A 157 -5.02 8.17 -3.27
N MET A 158 -6.15 8.87 -3.40
CA MET A 158 -6.26 10.04 -4.28
C MET A 158 -5.25 11.13 -3.91
N ASN A 159 -5.07 11.41 -2.61
CA ASN A 159 -4.09 12.39 -2.16
C ASN A 159 -2.64 11.98 -2.48
N LEU A 160 -2.32 10.68 -2.36
CA LEU A 160 -1.02 10.15 -2.76
C LEU A 160 -0.77 10.33 -4.27
N LEU A 161 -1.74 9.94 -5.09
CA LEU A 161 -1.65 10.10 -6.55
C LEU A 161 -1.51 11.58 -6.94
N LEU A 162 -2.24 12.47 -6.28
CA LEU A 162 -2.14 13.91 -6.50
C LEU A 162 -0.72 14.43 -6.17
N LYS A 163 -0.13 14.00 -5.06
CA LYS A 163 1.25 14.36 -4.70
C LYS A 163 2.27 13.87 -5.72
N ASN A 164 2.12 12.64 -6.21
CA ASN A 164 3.00 12.10 -7.25
C ASN A 164 2.89 12.94 -8.53
N LYS A 165 1.66 13.24 -8.96
CA LYS A 165 1.40 14.05 -10.15
C LYS A 165 1.93 15.48 -10.02
N ILE A 166 1.87 16.06 -8.83
CA ILE A 166 2.50 17.36 -8.54
C ILE A 166 4.02 17.27 -8.69
N SER A 167 4.64 16.19 -8.20
CA SER A 167 6.09 15.98 -8.32
C SER A 167 6.51 15.81 -9.79
N GLU A 168 5.80 14.96 -10.54
CA GLU A 168 6.03 14.74 -11.97
C GLU A 168 5.92 16.06 -12.76
N ASN A 169 4.84 16.82 -12.55
CA ASN A 169 4.65 18.12 -13.21
C ASN A 169 5.77 19.12 -12.85
N LYS A 170 6.31 19.04 -11.63
CA LYS A 170 7.42 19.91 -11.20
C LYS A 170 8.71 19.54 -11.93
N GLU A 171 9.01 18.26 -12.07
CA GLU A 171 10.17 17.77 -12.85
C GLU A 171 10.03 18.12 -14.33
N GLU A 172 8.86 17.89 -14.91
CA GLU A 172 8.59 18.22 -16.31
C GLU A 172 8.76 19.72 -16.56
N ARG A 173 8.21 20.57 -15.70
CA ARG A 173 8.37 22.03 -15.77
C ARG A 173 9.84 22.45 -15.70
N LEU A 174 10.64 21.78 -14.88
CA LEU A 174 12.08 22.06 -14.77
C LEU A 174 12.81 21.69 -16.07
N SER A 175 12.47 20.54 -16.65
CA SER A 175 13.03 20.10 -17.93
C SER A 175 12.66 21.03 -19.10
N ILE A 176 11.43 21.53 -19.12
CA ILE A 176 10.95 22.47 -20.14
C ILE A 176 11.69 23.81 -20.01
N ASN A 177 11.87 24.31 -18.78
CA ASN A 177 12.63 25.53 -18.55
C ASN A 177 14.08 25.42 -19.03
N VAL A 178 14.77 24.31 -18.74
CA VAL A 178 16.13 24.08 -19.24
C VAL A 178 16.18 24.06 -20.77
N LYS A 179 15.25 23.35 -21.42
CA LYS A 179 15.16 23.33 -22.89
C LYS A 179 14.89 24.72 -23.48
N LYS A 180 14.06 25.52 -22.81
CA LYS A 180 13.76 26.89 -23.21
C LYS A 180 15.00 27.78 -23.13
N GLU A 181 15.77 27.70 -22.04
CA GLU A 181 17.03 28.45 -21.87
C GLU A 181 18.07 28.06 -22.92
N LEU A 182 18.26 26.75 -23.17
CA LEU A 182 19.16 26.27 -24.23
C LEU A 182 18.74 26.78 -25.62
N SER A 183 17.44 26.76 -25.91
CA SER A 183 16.93 27.24 -27.20
C SER A 183 17.12 28.74 -27.36
N ALA A 184 16.91 29.53 -26.29
CA ALA A 184 17.16 30.97 -26.29
C ALA A 184 18.64 31.26 -26.54
N GLY A 185 19.56 30.58 -25.84
CA GLY A 185 21.00 30.72 -26.08
C GLY A 185 21.42 30.36 -27.50
N ASN A 186 20.87 29.27 -28.07
CA ASN A 186 21.13 28.90 -29.45
C ASN A 186 20.63 29.94 -30.47
N ILE A 187 19.48 30.57 -30.20
CA ILE A 187 18.97 31.66 -31.04
C ILE A 187 19.94 32.85 -31.00
N ASP A 188 20.39 33.25 -29.82
CA ASP A 188 21.33 34.36 -29.65
C ASP A 188 22.64 34.08 -30.39
N THR A 189 23.23 32.90 -30.22
CA THR A 189 24.45 32.49 -30.94
C THR A 189 24.24 32.47 -32.46
N THR A 190 23.09 32.00 -32.94
CA THR A 190 22.78 31.99 -34.38
C THR A 190 22.63 33.41 -34.92
N GLN A 191 22.04 34.32 -34.16
CA GLN A 191 21.92 35.73 -34.54
C GLN A 191 23.28 36.42 -34.63
N GLU A 192 24.18 36.17 -33.67
CA GLU A 192 25.56 36.66 -33.72
C GLU A 192 26.29 36.13 -34.96
N LEU A 193 26.20 34.83 -35.25
CA LEU A 193 26.84 34.21 -36.42
C LEU A 193 26.31 34.81 -37.74
N ILE A 194 25.00 35.07 -37.83
CA ILE A 194 24.40 35.73 -39.00
C ILE A 194 24.92 37.16 -39.15
N ALA A 195 25.06 37.90 -38.05
CA ALA A 195 25.59 39.27 -38.08
C ALA A 195 27.05 39.29 -38.56
N ASP A 196 27.89 38.39 -38.07
CA ASP A 196 29.28 38.27 -38.48
C ASP A 196 29.42 37.86 -39.96
N LEU A 197 28.60 36.90 -40.41
CA LEU A 197 28.55 36.51 -41.82
C LEU A 197 28.12 37.66 -42.71
N LYS A 198 27.10 38.43 -42.33
CA LYS A 198 26.69 39.63 -43.07
C LYS A 198 27.82 40.64 -43.16
N LYS A 199 28.49 40.95 -42.05
CA LYS A 199 29.62 41.89 -42.01
C LYS A 199 30.77 41.44 -42.93
N THR A 200 31.11 40.16 -42.87
CA THR A 200 32.16 39.56 -43.72
C THR A 200 31.80 39.67 -45.21
N LYS A 201 30.54 39.37 -45.54
CA LYS A 201 30.06 39.43 -46.93
C LYS A 201 30.04 40.87 -47.45
N THR A 202 29.63 41.84 -46.63
CA THR A 202 29.68 43.27 -47.00
C THR A 202 31.12 43.73 -47.26
N ASN A 203 32.06 43.32 -46.41
CA ASN A 203 33.48 43.63 -46.61
C ASN A 203 34.03 43.01 -47.90
N GLN A 204 33.66 41.77 -48.21
CA GLN A 204 34.04 41.12 -49.47
C GLN A 204 33.45 41.83 -50.70
N ILE A 205 32.19 42.27 -50.63
CA ILE A 205 31.56 43.04 -51.72
C ILE A 205 32.32 44.35 -51.94
N GLN A 206 32.61 45.10 -50.87
CA GLN A 206 33.36 46.36 -50.98
C GLN A 206 34.77 46.15 -51.54
N GLN A 207 35.43 45.05 -51.18
CA GLN A 207 36.74 44.71 -51.72
C GLN A 207 36.65 44.40 -53.22
N ASN A 208 35.70 43.56 -53.62
CA ASN A 208 35.47 43.23 -55.03
C ASN A 208 35.08 44.46 -55.86
N GLU A 209 34.27 45.38 -55.32
CA GLU A 209 33.91 46.63 -56.00
C GLU A 209 35.15 47.53 -56.22
N ARG A 210 36.05 47.62 -55.23
CA ARG A 210 37.33 48.33 -55.40
C ARG A 210 38.21 47.68 -56.46
N ASP A 211 38.31 46.35 -56.43
CA ASP A 211 39.15 45.61 -57.37
C ASP A 211 38.59 45.74 -58.81
N ILE A 212 37.27 45.75 -58.99
CA ILE A 212 36.63 46.04 -60.29
C ILE A 212 36.95 47.46 -60.75
N GLY A 213 36.80 48.47 -59.90
CA GLY A 213 37.09 49.86 -60.27
C GLY A 213 38.57 50.08 -60.65
N ASN A 214 39.50 49.45 -59.93
CA ASN A 214 40.93 49.49 -60.27
C ASN A 214 41.21 48.84 -61.64
N ASN A 215 40.55 47.72 -61.94
CA ASN A 215 40.71 47.04 -63.23
C ASN A 215 40.08 47.83 -64.39
N GLU A 216 38.97 48.53 -64.17
CA GLU A 216 38.37 49.43 -65.17
C GLU A 216 39.30 50.61 -65.50
N GLU A 217 39.96 51.21 -64.50
CA GLU A 217 40.98 52.25 -64.71
C GLU A 217 42.22 51.75 -65.46
N GLU A 218 42.58 50.47 -65.33
CA GLU A 218 43.68 49.84 -66.09
C GLU A 218 43.31 49.53 -67.54
N ILE A 219 42.04 49.23 -67.84
CA ILE A 219 41.56 48.94 -69.20
C ILE A 219 41.42 50.22 -70.04
N ASP A 220 41.12 51.36 -69.41
CA ASP A 220 41.00 52.68 -70.05
C ASP A 220 42.35 53.40 -70.29
N ARG A 221 43.48 52.78 -69.91
CA ARG A 221 44.85 53.26 -70.20
C ARG A 221 45.47 52.56 -71.41
#